data_AF-A0AAU6HAV7-F1
#
_entry.id   AF-A0AAU6HAV7-F1
#
_cell.length_a   1.000
_cell.length_b   1.000
_cell.length_c   1.000
_cell.angle_alpha   90.00
_cell.angle_beta   90.00
_cell.angle_gamma   90.00
#
_symmetry.space_group_name_H-M   'P 1'
#
loop_
_entity.id
_entity.type
_entity.pdbx_description
1 polymer ?
#
loop_
_entity_poly.entity_id
_entity_poly.type
_entity_poly.pdbx_seq_one_letter_code
_entity_poly.pdbx_strand_id
1 'polypeptide(L)'
;MSLVRRADTAEVVGAGLELAAAGWGCRRIAGRLGRPVTTVRGWLRCWSRRAVRATAVFTAWLVALADDPAAVLPAPAGTAVADAVSAVTGFAFAARARLGKLKVPTWLLVSAACHGRLLAPGWPPA
;
A
#
# COMPACT_ATOMS: atom_id res chain seq x y z
N MET A 1 10.56 10.10 -1.30
CA MET A 1 9.73 10.69 -0.21
C MET A 1 9.42 9.61 0.83
N SER A 2 9.20 10.02 2.08
CA SER A 2 8.87 9.13 3.21
C SER A 2 7.39 9.20 3.56
N LEU A 3 6.93 8.24 4.38
CA LEU A 3 5.64 8.35 5.07
C LEU A 3 5.77 9.29 6.26
N VAL A 4 4.68 9.98 6.60
CA VAL A 4 4.62 10.89 7.76
C VAL A 4 5.04 10.15 9.02
N ARG A 5 6.01 10.71 9.75
CA ARG A 5 6.59 10.15 10.99
C ARG A 5 7.26 8.78 10.82
N ARG A 6 7.72 8.43 9.62
CA ARG A 6 8.55 7.25 9.36
C ARG A 6 9.92 7.66 8.81
N ALA A 7 10.97 7.05 9.36
CA ALA A 7 12.34 7.26 8.88
C ALA A 7 12.58 6.56 7.53
N ASP A 8 11.93 5.41 7.32
CA ASP A 8 12.08 4.61 6.11
C ASP A 8 11.25 5.18 4.94
N THR A 9 11.77 5.00 3.73
CA THR A 9 11.11 5.45 2.50
C THR A 9 9.82 4.69 2.24
N ALA A 10 8.90 5.29 1.49
CA ALA A 10 7.65 4.64 1.15
C ALA A 10 7.87 3.29 0.42
N GLU A 11 8.88 3.19 -0.44
CA GLU A 11 9.26 1.95 -1.14
C GLU A 11 9.72 0.84 -0.18
N VAL A 12 10.53 1.15 0.82
CA VAL A 12 11.00 0.15 1.79
C VAL A 12 9.83 -0.35 2.64
N VAL A 13 8.97 0.56 3.10
CA VAL A 13 7.78 0.19 3.87
C VAL A 13 6.82 -0.64 3.01
N GLY A 14 6.59 -0.19 1.78
CA GLY A 14 5.73 -0.84 0.79
C GLY A 14 6.15 -2.28 0.47
N ALA A 15 7.43 -2.50 0.18
CA ALA A 15 7.99 -3.84 0.00
C ALA A 15 7.74 -4.74 1.23
N GLY A 16 7.79 -4.17 2.44
CA GLY A 16 7.43 -4.89 3.66
C GLY A 16 5.95 -5.29 3.72
N LEU A 17 5.04 -4.43 3.22
CA LEU A 17 3.61 -4.73 3.13
C LEU A 17 3.33 -5.82 2.07
N GLU A 18 4.01 -5.77 0.92
CA GLU A 18 3.91 -6.80 -0.12
C GLU A 18 4.37 -8.17 0.37
N LEU A 19 5.51 -8.23 1.07
CA LEU A 19 5.99 -9.48 1.67
C LEU A 19 5.01 -10.01 2.72
N ALA A 20 4.41 -9.13 3.52
CA ALA A 20 3.38 -9.53 4.48
C ALA A 20 2.11 -10.05 3.78
N ALA A 21 1.69 -9.44 2.67
CA ALA A 21 0.59 -9.92 1.84
C ALA A 21 0.90 -11.30 1.22
N ALA A 22 2.17 -11.56 0.90
CA ALA A 22 2.67 -12.87 0.48
C ALA A 22 2.85 -13.87 1.64
N GLY A 23 2.34 -13.56 2.85
CA GLY A 23 2.33 -14.45 4.00
C GLY A 23 3.63 -14.47 4.83
N TRP A 24 4.56 -13.55 4.60
CA TRP A 24 5.81 -13.53 5.37
C TRP A 24 5.61 -12.96 6.78
N GLY A 25 6.24 -13.59 7.77
CA GLY A 25 6.25 -13.09 9.15
C GLY A 25 7.22 -11.91 9.37
N CYS A 26 6.93 -11.09 10.40
CA CYS A 26 7.68 -9.87 10.74
C CYS A 26 9.20 -10.07 10.80
N ARG A 27 9.69 -11.16 11.42
CA ARG A 27 11.13 -11.44 11.57
C ARG A 27 11.80 -11.69 10.22
N ARG A 28 11.15 -12.45 9.35
CA ARG A 28 11.65 -12.76 8.01
C ARG A 28 11.72 -11.50 7.15
N ILE A 29 10.69 -10.66 7.20
CA ILE A 29 10.65 -9.37 6.50
C ILE A 29 11.76 -8.45 7.00
N ALA A 30 11.90 -8.31 8.31
CA ALA A 30 12.93 -7.48 8.94
C ALA A 30 14.35 -7.88 8.50
N GLY A 31 14.66 -9.18 8.52
CA GLY A 31 15.93 -9.70 8.01
C GLY A 31 16.12 -9.40 6.52
N ARG A 32 15.08 -9.60 5.70
CA ARG A 32 15.14 -9.34 4.25
C ARG A 32 15.39 -7.87 3.91
N LEU A 33 14.82 -6.95 4.69
CA LEU A 33 14.89 -5.51 4.45
C LEU A 33 16.02 -4.80 5.21
N GLY A 34 16.74 -5.51 6.09
CA GLY A 34 17.77 -4.93 6.94
C GLY A 34 17.23 -3.92 7.95
N ARG A 35 16.03 -4.18 8.52
CA ARG A 35 15.34 -3.25 9.43
C ARG A 35 15.10 -3.87 10.80
N PRO A 36 15.02 -3.07 11.88
CA PRO A 36 14.66 -3.60 13.19
C PRO A 36 13.28 -4.27 13.16
N VAL A 37 13.16 -5.44 13.80
CA VAL A 37 11.90 -6.20 13.87
C VAL A 37 10.76 -5.39 14.50
N THR A 38 11.07 -4.57 15.50
CA THR A 38 10.11 -3.67 16.16
C THR A 38 9.54 -2.63 15.21
N THR A 39 10.38 -2.09 14.32
CA THR A 39 9.99 -1.12 13.29
C THR A 39 9.02 -1.76 12.28
N VAL A 40 9.39 -2.92 11.72
CA VAL A 40 8.54 -3.65 10.76
C VAL A 40 7.21 -4.05 11.41
N ARG A 41 7.24 -4.56 12.65
CA ARG A 41 6.03 -4.89 13.41
C ARG A 41 5.13 -3.67 13.58
N GLY A 42 5.71 -2.50 13.83
CA GLY A 42 4.98 -1.23 13.91
C GLY A 42 4.27 -0.88 12.61
N TRP A 43 4.90 -1.08 11.45
CA TRP A 43 4.26 -0.84 10.15
C TRP A 43 3.09 -1.80 9.93
N LEU A 44 3.33 -3.09 10.12
CA LEU A 44 2.33 -4.14 9.86
C LEU A 44 1.12 -4.00 10.79
N ARG A 45 1.33 -3.64 12.06
CA ARG A 45 0.25 -3.35 13.00
C ARG A 45 -0.58 -2.13 12.58
N CYS A 46 0.06 -1.09 12.05
CA CYS A 46 -0.68 0.08 11.55
C CYS A 46 -1.47 -0.27 10.28
N TRP A 47 -0.86 -1.03 9.37
CA TRP A 47 -1.49 -1.45 8.12
C TRP A 47 -2.70 -2.36 8.35
N SER A 48 -2.55 -3.40 9.17
CA SER A 48 -3.63 -4.36 9.43
C SER A 48 -4.89 -3.69 10.00
N ARG A 49 -4.72 -2.70 10.88
CA ARG A 49 -5.83 -1.91 11.44
C ARG A 49 -6.58 -1.06 10.41
N ARG A 50 -5.97 -0.78 9.26
CA ARG A 50 -6.52 0.08 8.20
C ARG A 50 -6.93 -0.69 6.97
N ALA A 51 -6.53 -1.95 6.85
CA ALA A 51 -6.57 -2.74 5.63
C ALA A 51 -7.93 -2.65 4.92
N VAL A 52 -9.04 -2.97 5.61
CA VAL A 52 -10.39 -2.91 5.04
C VAL A 52 -10.75 -1.52 4.47
N ARG A 53 -10.46 -0.45 5.21
CA ARG A 53 -10.74 0.92 4.76
C ARG A 53 -9.81 1.35 3.62
N ALA A 54 -8.54 0.95 3.69
CA ALA A 54 -7.58 1.22 2.63
C ALA A 54 -8.01 0.52 1.33
N THR A 55 -8.47 -0.73 1.40
CA THR A 55 -9.05 -1.44 0.26
C THR A 55 -10.17 -0.63 -0.37
N ALA A 56 -11.17 -0.20 0.42
CA ALA A 56 -12.30 0.57 -0.10
C ALA A 56 -11.86 1.88 -0.81
N VAL A 57 -10.96 2.64 -0.19
CA VAL A 57 -10.48 3.92 -0.73
C VAL A 57 -9.65 3.72 -2.01
N PHE A 58 -8.69 2.79 -2.00
CA PHE A 58 -7.86 2.55 -3.19
C PHE A 58 -8.64 1.92 -4.33
N THR A 59 -9.61 1.05 -4.03
CA THR A 59 -10.53 0.53 -5.05
C THR A 59 -11.37 1.65 -5.65
N ALA A 60 -11.90 2.57 -4.84
CA ALA A 60 -12.65 3.72 -5.36
C ALA A 60 -11.79 4.61 -6.27
N TRP A 61 -10.54 4.88 -5.88
CA TRP A 61 -9.61 5.64 -6.71
C TRP A 61 -9.20 4.91 -7.98
N LEU A 62 -8.99 3.59 -7.91
CA LEU A 62 -8.75 2.74 -9.07
C LEU A 62 -9.91 2.85 -10.06
N VAL A 63 -11.16 2.67 -9.60
CA VAL A 63 -12.37 2.75 -10.43
C VAL A 63 -12.50 4.13 -11.08
N ALA A 64 -12.19 5.21 -10.35
CA ALA A 64 -12.23 6.57 -10.88
C ALA A 64 -11.17 6.86 -11.97
N LEU A 65 -10.10 6.06 -12.03
CA LEU A 65 -9.00 6.21 -12.98
C LEU A 65 -9.09 5.26 -14.18
N ALA A 66 -9.83 4.16 -14.04
CA ALA A 66 -9.92 3.11 -15.06
C ALA A 66 -10.98 3.43 -16.11
N ASP A 67 -10.63 3.20 -17.39
CA ASP A 67 -11.60 3.31 -18.50
C ASP A 67 -12.62 2.16 -18.45
N ASP A 68 -12.17 0.95 -18.10
CA ASP A 68 -13.03 -0.22 -17.80
C ASP A 68 -12.69 -0.76 -16.40
N PRO A 69 -13.48 -0.40 -15.37
CA PRO A 69 -13.28 -0.88 -14.01
C PRO A 69 -13.33 -2.40 -13.86
N ALA A 70 -14.18 -3.10 -14.63
CA ALA A 70 -14.34 -4.54 -14.49
C ALA A 70 -13.05 -5.30 -14.88
N ALA A 71 -12.28 -4.74 -15.81
CA ALA A 71 -11.01 -5.30 -16.26
C ALA A 71 -9.85 -5.13 -15.27
N VAL A 72 -9.95 -4.20 -14.31
CA VAL A 72 -8.82 -3.82 -13.43
C VAL A 72 -9.06 -4.07 -11.95
N LEU A 73 -10.28 -4.45 -11.56
CA LEU A 73 -10.58 -4.78 -10.17
C LEU A 73 -9.79 -6.04 -9.75
N PRO A 74 -9.02 -5.97 -8.66
CA PRO A 74 -8.28 -7.14 -8.18
C PRO A 74 -9.22 -8.21 -7.68
N ALA A 75 -8.91 -9.47 -8.00
CA ALA A 75 -9.56 -10.61 -7.36
C ALA A 75 -9.27 -10.61 -5.85
N PRO A 76 -10.18 -11.18 -5.02
CA PRO A 76 -9.93 -11.34 -3.59
C PRO A 76 -8.62 -12.10 -3.35
N ALA A 77 -7.73 -11.52 -2.55
CA ALA A 77 -6.41 -12.06 -2.23
C ALA A 77 -6.43 -12.94 -0.96
N GLY A 78 -7.60 -13.10 -0.33
CA GLY A 78 -7.85 -14.07 0.74
C GLY A 78 -7.57 -13.59 2.16
N THR A 79 -6.94 -12.41 2.35
CA THR A 79 -6.84 -11.74 3.65
C THR A 79 -7.00 -10.24 3.48
N ALA A 80 -7.57 -9.55 4.46
CA ALA A 80 -7.75 -8.10 4.38
C ALA A 80 -6.44 -7.33 4.11
N VAL A 81 -5.32 -7.80 4.68
CA VAL A 81 -3.98 -7.22 4.44
C VAL A 81 -3.56 -7.37 2.99
N ALA A 82 -3.78 -8.55 2.39
CA ALA A 82 -3.46 -8.81 1.00
C ALA A 82 -4.40 -8.07 0.05
N ASP A 83 -5.71 -8.05 0.35
CA ASP A 83 -6.71 -7.30 -0.43
C ASP A 83 -6.36 -5.82 -0.50
N ALA A 84 -5.93 -5.24 0.62
CA ALA A 84 -5.51 -3.85 0.68
C ALA A 84 -4.26 -3.58 -0.16
N VAL A 85 -3.29 -4.50 -0.18
CA VAL A 85 -2.09 -4.38 -1.03
C VAL A 85 -2.48 -4.49 -2.51
N SER A 86 -3.36 -5.42 -2.87
CA SER A 86 -3.87 -5.57 -4.23
C SER A 86 -4.62 -4.32 -4.71
N ALA A 87 -5.45 -3.71 -3.86
CA ALA A 87 -6.12 -2.46 -4.19
C ALA A 87 -5.13 -1.30 -4.39
N VAL A 88 -4.09 -1.21 -3.54
CA VAL A 88 -3.02 -0.21 -3.65
C VAL A 88 -2.26 -0.33 -4.96
N THR A 89 -1.83 -1.54 -5.32
CA THR A 89 -1.06 -1.77 -6.55
C THR A 89 -1.94 -1.60 -7.79
N GLY A 90 -3.21 -2.01 -7.72
CA GLY A 90 -4.21 -1.76 -8.77
C GLY A 90 -4.44 -0.27 -9.01
N PHE A 91 -4.60 0.53 -7.94
CA PHE A 91 -4.65 1.99 -8.04
C PHE A 91 -3.41 2.56 -8.74
N ALA A 92 -2.22 2.14 -8.32
CA ALA A 92 -0.98 2.63 -8.90
C ALA A 92 -0.86 2.26 -10.39
N PHE A 93 -1.32 1.07 -10.78
CA PHE A 93 -1.40 0.66 -12.17
C PHE A 93 -2.36 1.54 -12.97
N ALA A 94 -3.60 1.71 -12.49
CA ALA A 94 -4.61 2.55 -13.15
C ALA A 94 -4.15 4.01 -13.30
N ALA A 95 -3.54 4.57 -12.26
CA ALA A 95 -2.99 5.93 -12.28
C ALA A 95 -1.90 6.11 -13.36
N ARG A 96 -1.02 5.12 -13.53
CA ARG A 96 0.01 5.16 -14.58
C ARG A 96 -0.59 5.04 -15.97
N ALA A 97 -1.52 4.12 -16.15
CA ALA A 97 -2.20 3.94 -17.43
C ALA A 97 -2.93 5.22 -17.84
N ARG A 98 -3.68 5.83 -16.93
CA ARG A 98 -4.46 7.05 -17.18
C ARG A 98 -3.62 8.29 -17.46
N LEU A 99 -2.48 8.44 -16.78
CA LEU A 99 -1.65 9.64 -16.84
C LEU A 99 -0.47 9.52 -17.82
N GLY A 100 -0.18 8.31 -18.33
CA GLY A 100 0.74 8.01 -19.43
C GLY A 100 2.23 8.33 -19.23
N LYS A 101 2.59 9.22 -18.29
CA LYS A 101 3.95 9.77 -18.10
C LYS A 101 4.51 9.54 -16.69
N LEU A 102 3.77 8.86 -15.81
CA LEU A 102 4.23 8.61 -14.44
C LEU A 102 5.33 7.54 -14.39
N LYS A 103 6.58 7.99 -14.24
CA LYS A 103 7.78 7.14 -14.05
C LYS A 103 8.20 6.96 -12.59
N VAL A 104 7.39 7.44 -11.64
CA VAL A 104 7.67 7.35 -10.19
C VAL A 104 7.54 5.91 -9.68
N PRO A 105 8.24 5.45 -8.64
CA PRO A 105 7.99 4.16 -7.99
C PRO A 105 6.56 4.01 -7.41
N THR A 106 6.08 2.77 -7.25
CA THR A 106 4.68 2.47 -6.90
C THR A 106 4.29 3.02 -5.53
N TRP A 107 5.06 2.70 -4.49
CA TRP A 107 4.77 3.16 -3.14
C TRP A 107 5.05 4.64 -2.94
N LEU A 108 5.93 5.23 -3.76
CA LEU A 108 6.09 6.68 -3.83
C LEU A 108 4.81 7.36 -4.34
N LEU A 109 4.21 6.85 -5.41
CA LEU A 109 2.92 7.33 -5.94
C LEU A 109 1.80 7.20 -4.90
N VAL A 110 1.72 6.04 -4.25
CA VAL A 110 0.75 5.76 -3.19
C VAL A 110 0.94 6.70 -2.00
N SER A 111 2.19 6.92 -1.59
CA SER A 111 2.52 7.91 -0.57
C SER A 111 2.06 9.30 -0.98
N ALA A 112 2.31 9.74 -2.21
CA ALA A 112 1.84 11.04 -2.69
C ALA A 112 0.30 11.15 -2.66
N ALA A 113 -0.41 10.13 -3.15
CA ALA A 113 -1.87 10.09 -3.17
C ALA A 113 -2.51 10.18 -1.78
N CYS A 114 -1.87 9.61 -0.75
CA CYS A 114 -2.34 9.71 0.64
C CYS A 114 -1.69 10.85 1.44
N HIS A 115 -0.91 11.74 0.82
CA HIS A 115 -0.12 12.77 1.49
C HIS A 115 0.83 12.22 2.57
N GLY A 116 1.39 11.04 2.33
CA GLY A 116 2.29 10.30 3.23
C GLY A 116 1.59 9.68 4.43
N ARG A 117 0.24 9.69 4.49
CA ARG A 117 -0.53 9.28 5.67
C ARG A 117 -0.94 7.81 5.69
N LEU A 118 -0.47 6.98 4.74
CA LEU A 118 -0.82 5.55 4.64
C LEU A 118 -0.82 4.80 5.98
N LEU A 119 0.18 5.08 6.83
CA LEU A 119 0.33 4.47 8.16
C LEU A 119 0.13 5.46 9.32
N ALA A 120 -0.28 6.70 9.04
CA ALA A 120 -0.51 7.73 10.03
C ALA A 120 -1.89 7.55 10.72
N PRO A 121 -2.06 7.99 11.98
CA PRO A 121 -3.36 8.04 12.64
C PRO A 121 -4.40 8.80 11.79
N GLY A 122 -5.66 8.36 11.84
CA GLY A 122 -6.78 9.06 11.18
C GLY A 122 -6.85 8.94 9.65
N TRP A 123 -5.97 8.16 9.02
CA TRP A 123 -6.07 7.82 7.59
C TRP A 123 -6.42 6.32 7.41
N PRO A 124 -7.32 5.96 6.48
CA PRO A 124 -8.19 6.89 5.73
C PRO A 124 -9.18 7.61 6.67
N PRO A 125 -9.59 8.85 6.34
CA PRO A 125 -10.62 9.55 7.11
C PRO A 125 -11.92 8.73 7.15
N ALA A 126 -12.69 8.90 8.22
CA ALA A 126 -13.99 8.25 8.39
C ALA A 126 -14.99 8.76 7.35
#